data_AF-A0A524KVJ5-F1
#
_entry.id   AF-A0A524KVJ5-F1
#
_cell.length_a   1.000
_cell.length_b   1.000
_cell.length_c   1.000
_cell.angle_alpha   90.00
_cell.angle_beta   90.00
_cell.angle_gamma   90.00
#
_symmetry.space_group_name_H-M   'P 1'
#
loop_
_entity.id
_entity.type
_entity.pdbx_description
1 polymer ?
#
loop_
_entity_poly.entity_id
_entity_poly.type
_entity_poly.pdbx_seq_one_letter_code
_entity_poly.pdbx_strand_id
1 'polypeptide(L)' 'MLTGEQLRLERLYLGLRTKRGIDLDEFLERYGCDLLQEKGDLLRAMEREGLITIADNHLCPTRAGLLLSDSLPLL' A
#
# COMPACT_ATOMS: atom_id res chain seq x y z
N MET A 1 16.61 15.66 4.68
CA MET A 1 15.48 15.83 3.74
C MET A 1 15.08 14.44 3.28
N LEU A 2 13.80 14.06 3.40
CA LEU A 2 13.34 12.82 2.77
C LEU A 2 13.36 13.02 1.25
N THR A 3 13.93 12.07 0.51
CA THR A 3 13.79 12.03 -0.95
C THR A 3 12.32 11.71 -1.30
N GLY A 4 11.85 12.08 -2.49
CA GLY A 4 10.46 11.82 -2.90
C GLY A 4 10.07 10.34 -2.81
N GLU A 5 11.05 9.43 -2.95
CA GLU A 5 10.87 8.00 -2.76
C GLU A 5 10.59 7.60 -1.30
N GLN A 6 11.31 8.20 -0.35
CA GLN A 6 11.08 7.93 1.08
C GLN A 6 9.68 8.39 1.51
N LEU A 7 9.22 9.54 1.00
CA LEU A 7 7.87 10.05 1.28
C LEU A 7 6.78 9.12 0.73
N ARG A 8 6.97 8.59 -0.50
CA ARG A 8 6.07 7.59 -1.09
C ARG A 8 5.99 6.33 -0.25
N LEU A 9 7.15 5.82 0.17
CA LEU A 9 7.25 4.61 0.97
C LEU A 9 6.58 4.79 2.33
N GLU A 10 6.83 5.91 3.00
CA GLU A 10 6.16 6.26 4.26
C GLU A 10 4.64 6.31 4.09
N ARG A 11 4.14 6.95 3.02
CA ARG A 11 2.70 7.05 2.78
C ARG A 11 2.07 5.67 2.50
N LEU A 12 2.77 4.82 1.74
CA LEU A 12 2.39 3.43 1.51
C LEU A 12 2.25 2.66 2.83
N TYR A 13 3.28 2.69 3.68
CA TYR A 13 3.25 2.03 4.98
C TYR A 13 2.10 2.54 5.86
N LEU A 14 1.92 3.86 5.96
CA LEU A 14 0.83 4.44 6.76
C LEU A 14 -0.55 4.06 6.24
N GLY A 15 -0.75 4.05 4.91
CA GLY A 15 -2.02 3.65 4.30
C GLY A 15 -2.37 2.20 4.61
N LEU A 16 -1.38 1.30 4.50
CA LEU A 16 -1.52 -0.14 4.75
C LEU A 16 -1.73 -0.52 6.22
N ARG A 17 -1.49 0.39 7.17
CA ARG A 17 -1.83 0.19 8.60
C ARG A 17 -3.28 0.49 8.92
N THR A 18 -4.04 1.02 7.97
CA THR A 18 -5.45 1.37 8.16
C THR A 18 -6.35 0.53 7.28
N LYS A 19 -7.55 0.20 7.79
CA LYS A 19 -8.57 -0.50 7.00
C LYS A 19 -8.99 0.26 5.74
N ARG A 20 -8.82 1.60 5.73
CA ARG A 20 -9.16 2.46 4.59
C ARG A 20 -8.22 2.24 3.41
N GLY A 21 -6.98 1.80 3.66
CA GLY A 21 -6.00 1.59 2.61
C GLY A 21 -5.55 2.89 1.93
N ILE A 22 -5.31 2.79 0.63
CA ILE A 22 -4.76 3.84 -0.23
C ILE A 22 -5.67 4.02 -1.42
N ASP A 23 -6.13 5.25 -1.64
CA ASP A 23 -6.75 5.67 -2.90
C ASP A 23 -5.66 5.80 -3.96
N LEU A 24 -5.80 5.05 -5.06
CA LEU A 24 -4.76 4.93 -6.09
C LEU A 24 -4.62 6.19 -6.93
N ASP A 25 -5.73 6.88 -7.22
CA ASP A 25 -5.71 8.14 -7.97
C ASP A 25 -5.14 9.26 -7.11
N GLU A 26 -5.55 9.37 -5.84
CA GLU A 26 -4.99 10.36 -4.91
C GLU A 26 -3.46 10.15 -4.76
N PHE A 27 -3.02 8.90 -4.74
CA PHE A 27 -1.60 8.56 -4.64
C PHE A 27 -0.84 8.96 -5.93
N LEU A 28 -1.41 8.68 -7.10
CA LEU A 28 -0.83 9.08 -8.38
C LEU A 28 -0.74 10.60 -8.48
N GLU A 29 -1.80 11.34 -8.14
CA GLU A 29 -1.82 12.80 -8.21
C GLU A 29 -0.81 13.46 -7.26
N ARG A 30 -0.72 12.97 -6.02
CA ARG A 30 0.17 13.57 -5.00
C ARG A 30 1.63 13.21 -5.19
N TYR A 31 1.93 12.03 -5.72
CA TYR A 31 3.29 11.49 -5.73
C TYR A 31 3.84 11.17 -7.12
N GLY A 32 3.03 11.34 -8.17
CA GLY A 32 3.40 11.06 -9.56
C GLY A 32 3.74 9.59 -9.81
N CYS A 33 3.15 8.68 -9.04
CA CYS A 33 3.50 7.26 -9.01
C CYS A 33 2.25 6.40 -9.21
N ASP A 34 2.22 5.64 -10.31
CA ASP A 34 1.16 4.69 -10.58
C ASP A 34 1.54 3.34 -9.96
N LEU A 35 0.96 3.04 -8.78
CA LEU A 35 1.28 1.82 -8.03
C LEU A 35 0.95 0.55 -8.80
N LEU A 36 -0.10 0.54 -9.62
CA LEU A 36 -0.51 -0.63 -10.38
C LEU A 36 0.47 -0.90 -11.53
N GLN A 37 0.98 0.14 -12.17
CA GLN A 37 2.00 -0.02 -13.20
C GLN A 37 3.38 -0.31 -12.62
N GLU A 38 3.82 0.43 -11.61
CA GLU A 38 5.19 0.32 -11.09
C GLU A 38 5.40 -0.90 -10.18
N LYS A 39 4.36 -1.35 -9.48
CA LYS A 39 4.44 -2.43 -8.49
C LYS A 39 3.45 -3.58 -8.75
N GLY A 40 2.83 -3.62 -9.93
CA GLY A 40 1.74 -4.56 -10.24
C GLY A 40 2.03 -6.02 -9.92
N ASP A 41 3.24 -6.53 -10.20
CA ASP A 41 3.58 -7.93 -9.90
C ASP A 41 3.63 -8.23 -8.40
N LEU A 42 4.21 -7.32 -7.61
CA LEU A 42 4.24 -7.43 -6.16
C LEU A 42 2.82 -7.35 -5.59
N LEU A 43 2.01 -6.41 -6.06
CA LEU A 43 0.63 -6.24 -5.63
C LEU A 43 -0.22 -7.47 -5.95
N ARG A 44 -0.08 -8.03 -7.15
CA ARG A 44 -0.72 -9.29 -7.54
C ARG A 44 -0.29 -10.46 -6.66
N ALA A 45 0.98 -10.53 -6.25
CA ALA A 45 1.44 -11.55 -5.32
C ALA A 45 0.79 -11.41 -3.95
N MET A 46 0.78 -10.20 -3.39
CA MET A 46 0.14 -9.90 -2.11
C MET A 46 -1.37 -10.15 -2.12
N GLU A 47 -2.05 -9.86 -3.24
CA GLU A 47 -3.46 -10.15 -3.43
C GLU A 47 -3.73 -11.66 -3.49
N ARG A 48 -2.93 -12.42 -4.25
CA ARG A 48 -3.01 -13.90 -4.28
C ARG A 48 -2.76 -14.53 -2.91
N GLU A 49 -1.90 -13.93 -2.10
CA GLU A 49 -1.62 -14.34 -0.72
C GLU A 49 -2.72 -13.89 0.26
N GLY A 50 -3.72 -13.14 -0.20
CA GLY A 50 -4.83 -12.66 0.62
C GLY A 50 -4.43 -11.57 1.62
N LEU A 51 -3.32 -10.86 1.38
CA LEU A 51 -2.82 -9.78 2.24
C LEU A 51 -3.45 -8.43 1.90
N ILE A 52 -3.80 -8.22 0.63
CA ILE A 52 -4.48 -7.02 0.16
C ILE A 52 -5.66 -7.37 -0.74
N THR A 53 -6.52 -6.39 -0.96
CA THR A 53 -7.54 -6.39 -2.01
C THR A 53 -7.45 -5.09 -2.78
N ILE A 54 -7.57 -5.16 -4.11
CA ILE A 54 -7.67 -3.97 -4.95
C ILE A 54 -9.07 -3.93 -5.55
N ALA A 55 -9.89 -2.97 -5.12
CA ALA A 55 -11.26 -2.79 -5.58
C ALA A 55 -11.67 -1.33 -5.42
N ASP A 56 -12.60 -0.85 -6.26
CA ASP A 56 -13.15 0.52 -6.19
C ASP A 56 -12.08 1.60 -6.04
N ASN A 57 -11.02 1.50 -6.85
CA ASN A 57 -9.87 2.41 -6.85
C ASN A 57 -9.04 2.44 -5.55
N HIS A 58 -9.25 1.47 -4.66
CA HIS A 58 -8.58 1.40 -3.38
C HIS A 58 -7.72 0.14 -3.28
N LEU A 59 -6.51 0.33 -2.76
CA LEU A 59 -5.64 -0.74 -2.29
C LEU A 59 -5.78 -0.85 -0.77
N CYS A 60 -6.48 -1.90 -0.32
CA CYS A 60 -6.83 -2.10 1.07
C CYS A 60 -6.13 -3.34 1.64
N PRO A 61 -5.58 -3.26 2.87
CA PRO A 61 -5.10 -4.46 3.54
C PRO A 61 -6.29 -5.32 3.98
N THR A 62 -6.17 -6.64 3.85
CA THR A 62 -7.12 -7.56 4.49
C THR A 62 -6.90 -7.58 5.99
N ARG A 63 -7.73 -8.33 6.73
CA ARG A 63 -7.47 -8.57 8.16
C ARG A 63 -6.11 -9.25 8.39
N ALA A 64 -5.71 -10.16 7.51
CA ALA A 64 -4.40 -10.82 7.57
C ALA A 64 -3.27 -9.83 7.23
N GLY A 65 -3.46 -9.01 6.20
CA GLY A 65 -2.51 -7.94 5.84
C GLY A 65 -2.31 -6.92 6.95
N LEU A 66 -3.38 -6.50 7.63
CA LEU A 66 -3.30 -5.59 8.78
C LEU A 66 -2.50 -6.21 9.92
N LEU A 67 -2.81 -7.46 10.31
CA LEU A 67 -2.07 -8.17 11.35
C LEU A 67 -0.57 -8.26 11.02
N LEU A 68 -0.22 -8.53 9.77
CA LEU A 68 1.17 -8.57 9.32
C LEU A 68 1.82 -7.18 9.37
N SER A 69 1.13 -6.14 8.91
CA SER A 69 1.61 -4.75 8.96
C SER A 69 1.79 -4.20 10.39
N ASP A 70 0.95 -4.65 11.33
CA ASP A 70 1.01 -4.28 12.74
C ASP A 70 1.93 -5.18 13.57
N SER A 71 2.42 -6.31 13.02
CA SER A 71 3.40 -7.19 13.67
C SER A 71 4.86 -6.75 13.51
N LEU A 72 5.11 -5.76 12.64
CA LEU A 72 6.43 -5.16 12.40
C LEU A 72 6.97 -4.13 13.43
N PRO A 73 6.30 -3.67 14.51
CA PRO A 73 6.91 -2.73 15.46
C PRO A 73 7.92 -3.36 16.45
N LEU A 74 8.31 -4.63 16.30
CA LEU A 74 9.19 -5.34 17.23
C LEU A 74 10.55 -5.79 16.64
N LEU A 75 10.97 -5.27 15.49
CA LEU A 75 12.33 -5.49 14.95
C LEU A 75 13.07 -4.17 14.72
#